data_AF-A0A369I715-F1
#
_entry.id   AF-A0A369I715-F1
#
_cell.length_a   1.000
_cell.length_b   1.000
_cell.length_c   1.000
_cell.angle_alpha   90.00
_cell.angle_beta   90.00
_cell.angle_gamma   90.00
#
_symmetry.space_group_name_H-M   'P 1'
#
loop_
_entity.id
_entity.type
_entity.pdbx_description
1 polymer ?
#
loop_
_entity_poly.entity_id
_entity_poly.type
_entity_poly.pdbx_seq_one_letter_code
_entity_poly.pdbx_strand_id
1 'polypeptide(L)'
;MTADSLSIAGQFDLASVYYEKALFEQSQRIDSMNADAYRLTANELLYKKIQCQKYLKRFEEAWQTAQRFNLNEPNDTLHYKLRYEVALAGYLSQHYGEAHGQILQTRFYIRDSTLFSGLDVLEILALNELDRWVESKELFKKYAARNQLNIDTEELYRFLRKKPKSPEKAQLLSFIMPGVGQMYAGFPKEGLVSVGLQTLALGFGVYHVWHRYYLIGFFTGAGMFQAFYFGGARRAELMAEETNRKRKAKNNQQIRMVLIESENKKGK
;
A
#
# COMPACT_ATOMS: atom_id res chain seq x y z
N MET A 1 33.17 15.27 16.53
CA MET A 1 32.41 14.64 15.41
C MET A 1 31.02 15.23 15.39
N THR A 2 30.56 15.75 14.24
CA THR A 2 29.21 16.29 14.06
C THR A 2 28.33 15.28 13.31
N ALA A 3 27.01 15.44 13.43
CA ALA A 3 26.03 14.60 12.72
C ALA A 3 26.22 14.65 11.18
N ASP A 4 26.52 15.85 10.65
CA ASP A 4 26.77 16.04 9.21
C ASP A 4 28.01 15.26 8.73
N SER A 5 29.11 15.27 9.49
CA SER A 5 30.32 14.49 9.14
C SER A 5 30.05 12.99 9.10
N LEU A 6 29.22 12.48 10.02
CA LEU A 6 28.81 11.08 10.06
C LEU A 6 27.92 10.69 8.88
N SER A 7 26.98 11.57 8.52
CA SER A 7 26.10 11.40 7.37
C SER A 7 26.90 11.32 6.05
N ILE A 8 27.89 12.21 5.88
CA ILE A 8 28.79 12.21 4.72
C ILE A 8 29.63 10.93 4.67
N ALA A 9 30.07 10.42 5.82
CA ALA A 9 30.81 9.16 5.92
C ALA A 9 29.92 7.91 5.73
N GLY A 10 28.62 8.06 5.45
CA GLY A 10 27.67 6.95 5.26
C GLY A 10 27.25 6.26 6.56
N GLN A 11 27.64 6.79 7.72
CA GLN A 11 27.29 6.24 9.03
C GLN A 11 25.90 6.75 9.47
N PHE A 12 24.87 6.45 8.67
CA PHE A 12 23.52 7.00 8.82
C PHE A 12 22.85 6.67 10.16
N ASP A 13 23.15 5.50 10.74
CA ASP A 13 22.56 5.10 12.03
C ASP A 13 23.06 6.00 13.16
N LEU A 14 24.38 6.18 13.23
CA LEU A 14 25.01 7.07 14.20
C LEU A 14 24.68 8.54 13.92
N ALA A 15 24.64 8.95 12.66
CA ALA A 15 24.23 10.30 12.27
C ALA A 15 22.81 10.63 12.76
N SER A 16 21.85 9.71 12.60
CA SER A 16 20.48 9.84 13.09
C SER A 16 20.42 10.09 14.60
N VAL A 17 21.22 9.36 15.38
CA VAL A 17 21.33 9.55 16.84
C VAL A 17 21.95 10.92 17.17
N TYR A 18 22.97 11.35 16.44
CA TYR A 18 23.60 12.65 16.65
C TYR A 18 22.70 13.82 16.26
N TYR A 19 21.84 13.69 15.26
CA TYR A 19 20.80 14.69 14.99
C TYR A 19 19.76 14.77 16.11
N GLU A 20 19.36 13.64 16.70
CA GLU A 20 18.47 13.64 17.87
C GLU A 20 19.13 14.30 19.08
N LYS A 21 20.42 14.01 19.31
CA LYS A 21 21.21 14.68 20.34
C LYS A 21 21.25 16.19 20.12
N ALA A 22 21.49 16.65 18.90
CA ALA A 22 21.51 18.07 18.56
C ALA A 22 20.14 18.74 18.79
N LEU A 23 19.03 18.06 18.46
CA LEU A 23 17.68 18.53 18.77
C LEU A 23 17.45 18.69 20.28
N PHE A 24 17.91 17.72 21.07
CA PHE A 24 17.81 17.78 22.53
C PHE A 24 18.64 18.95 23.11
N GLU A 25 19.90 19.09 22.71
CA GLU A 25 20.77 20.21 23.13
C GLU A 25 20.18 21.57 22.75
N GLN A 26 19.55 21.66 21.58
CA GLN A 26 18.86 22.87 21.14
C GLN A 26 17.65 23.19 22.03
N SER A 27 16.85 22.19 22.40
CA SER A 27 15.68 22.38 23.27
C SER A 27 16.03 22.91 24.66
N GLN A 28 17.24 22.62 25.17
CA GLN A 28 17.74 23.17 26.43
C GLN A 28 18.13 24.66 26.34
N ARG A 29 18.27 25.21 25.13
CA ARG A 29 18.68 26.60 24.88
C ARG A 29 17.52 27.48 24.42
N ILE A 30 16.28 27.00 24.53
CA ILE A 30 15.09 27.66 23.98
C ILE A 30 14.97 29.12 24.43
N ASP A 31 15.25 29.40 25.70
CA ASP A 31 15.09 30.73 26.29
C ASP A 31 16.11 31.75 25.76
N SER A 32 17.17 31.27 25.10
CA SER A 32 18.26 32.10 24.56
C SER A 32 18.19 32.33 23.05
N MET A 33 17.23 31.70 22.36
CA MET A 33 17.10 31.77 20.90
C MET A 33 15.84 32.50 20.47
N ASN A 34 15.91 33.21 19.34
CA ASN A 34 14.72 33.66 18.62
C ASN A 34 13.88 32.43 18.22
N ALA A 35 12.56 32.47 18.48
CA ALA A 35 11.62 31.40 18.17
C ALA A 35 11.66 30.95 16.70
N ASP A 36 11.84 31.89 15.75
CA ASP A 36 11.96 31.56 14.33
C ASP A 36 13.27 30.82 14.03
N ALA A 37 14.38 31.29 14.60
CA ALA A 37 15.68 30.63 14.45
C ALA A 37 15.66 29.22 15.06
N TYR A 38 14.98 29.05 16.20
CA TYR A 38 14.76 27.75 16.81
C TYR A 38 13.95 26.82 15.88
N ARG A 39 12.81 27.31 15.36
CA ARG A 39 11.95 26.56 14.43
C ARG A 39 12.74 26.08 13.20
N LEU A 40 13.45 26.98 12.54
CA LEU A 40 14.19 26.68 11.31
C LEU A 40 15.28 25.63 11.56
N THR A 41 16.06 25.81 12.62
CA THR A 41 17.13 24.87 12.99
C THR A 41 16.57 23.50 13.37
N ALA A 42 15.47 23.45 14.14
CA ALA A 42 14.84 22.20 14.53
C ALA A 42 14.27 21.45 13.32
N ASN A 43 13.59 22.15 12.41
CA ASN A 43 13.10 21.57 11.16
C ASN A 43 14.26 21.08 10.27
N GLU A 44 15.38 21.79 10.22
CA GLU A 44 16.56 21.33 9.46
C GLU A 44 17.14 20.03 10.04
N LEU A 45 17.32 19.96 11.36
CA LEU A 45 17.84 18.77 12.04
C LEU A 45 16.90 17.57 11.89
N LEU A 46 15.60 17.76 12.05
CA LEU A 46 14.59 16.74 11.80
C LEU A 46 14.64 16.25 10.35
N TYR A 47 14.75 17.17 9.38
CA TYR A 47 14.85 16.82 7.97
C TYR A 47 16.07 15.93 7.69
N LYS A 48 17.24 16.30 8.21
CA LYS A 48 18.48 15.51 8.06
C LYS A 48 18.38 14.14 8.73
N LYS A 49 17.76 14.06 9.92
CA LYS A 49 17.46 12.79 10.59
C LYS A 49 16.56 11.88 9.74
N ILE A 50 15.49 12.44 9.16
CA ILE A 50 14.57 11.72 8.27
C ILE A 50 15.31 11.17 7.05
N GLN A 51 16.22 11.95 6.44
CA GLN A 51 17.03 11.45 5.33
C GLN A 51 17.84 10.21 5.74
N CYS A 52 18.50 10.24 6.90
CA CYS A 52 19.25 9.09 7.42
C CYS A 52 18.34 7.86 7.60
N GLN A 53 17.16 8.04 8.20
CA GLN A 53 16.18 6.97 8.40
C GLN A 53 15.67 6.38 7.08
N LYS A 54 15.42 7.23 6.06
CA LYS A 54 15.04 6.78 4.71
C LYS A 54 16.17 5.99 4.03
N TYR A 55 17.43 6.41 4.15
CA TYR A 55 18.58 5.65 3.64
C TYR A 55 18.68 4.26 4.27
N LEU A 56 18.36 4.16 5.57
CA LEU A 56 18.30 2.89 6.30
C LEU A 56 17.01 2.09 6.07
N LYS A 57 16.07 2.59 5.24
CA LYS A 57 14.74 2.02 5.00
C LYS A 57 13.87 1.87 6.26
N ARG A 58 14.16 2.65 7.31
CA ARG A 58 13.37 2.73 8.55
C ARG A 58 12.23 3.72 8.36
N PHE A 59 11.29 3.38 7.49
CA PHE A 59 10.26 4.33 7.03
C PHE A 59 9.26 4.71 8.13
N GLU A 60 8.93 3.78 9.03
CA GLU A 60 8.05 4.08 10.16
C GLU A 60 8.67 5.12 11.10
N GLU A 61 9.96 4.98 11.43
CA GLU A 61 10.68 5.96 12.24
C GLU A 61 10.82 7.32 11.53
N ALA A 62 11.02 7.31 10.21
CA ALA A 62 11.04 8.52 9.38
C ALA A 62 9.69 9.24 9.44
N TRP A 63 8.57 8.51 9.34
CA TRP A 63 7.24 9.10 9.42
C TRP A 63 6.96 9.69 10.81
N GLN A 64 7.27 8.96 11.88
CA GLN A 64 7.16 9.47 13.25
C GLN A 64 8.00 10.73 13.48
N THR A 65 9.21 10.76 12.91
CA THR A 65 10.09 11.93 12.99
C THR A 65 9.53 13.10 12.19
N ALA A 66 8.94 12.85 11.01
CA ALA A 66 8.31 13.87 10.18
C ALA A 66 7.08 14.51 10.84
N GLN A 67 6.34 13.77 11.68
CA GLN A 67 5.23 14.34 12.46
C GLN A 67 5.69 15.43 13.46
N ARG A 68 6.98 15.51 13.77
CA ARG A 68 7.55 16.52 14.70
C ARG A 68 7.86 17.85 14.01
N PHE A 69 7.75 17.95 12.69
CA PHE A 69 7.97 19.22 12.01
C PHE A 69 7.01 20.29 12.49
N ASN A 70 7.56 21.48 12.70
CA ASN A 70 6.72 22.66 12.84
C ASN A 70 6.38 23.16 11.43
N LEU A 71 5.12 22.93 11.03
CA LEU A 71 4.60 23.29 9.71
C LEU A 71 4.04 24.73 9.66
N ASN A 72 4.27 25.57 10.66
CA ASN A 72 3.92 26.99 10.61
C ASN A 72 5.06 27.78 9.94
N GLU A 73 5.17 27.68 8.62
CA GLU A 73 6.25 28.29 7.85
C GLU A 73 5.68 29.28 6.80
N PRO A 74 6.00 30.58 6.90
CA PRO A 74 5.51 31.58 5.95
C PRO A 74 6.18 31.49 4.57
N ASN A 75 7.36 30.87 4.45
CA ASN A 75 8.01 30.67 3.17
C ASN A 75 7.43 29.46 2.45
N ASP A 76 6.66 29.68 1.38
CA ASP A 76 6.02 28.64 0.58
C ASP A 76 6.98 27.52 0.12
N THR A 77 8.23 27.86 -0.25
CA THR A 77 9.21 26.86 -0.69
C THR A 77 9.64 25.93 0.44
N LEU A 78 9.94 26.50 1.61
CA LEU A 78 10.29 25.70 2.79
C LEU A 78 9.07 24.94 3.30
N HIS A 79 7.90 25.57 3.32
CA HIS A 79 6.64 24.95 3.72
C HIS A 79 6.31 23.74 2.85
N TYR A 80 6.47 23.89 1.53
CA TYR A 80 6.35 22.80 0.58
C TYR A 80 7.31 21.67 0.89
N LYS A 81 8.60 21.98 1.05
CA LYS A 81 9.64 20.97 1.30
C LYS A 81 9.31 20.13 2.54
N LEU A 82 8.89 20.77 3.64
CA LEU A 82 8.56 20.06 4.87
C LEU A 82 7.32 19.18 4.70
N ARG A 83 6.23 19.73 4.14
CA ARG A 83 4.99 18.97 3.96
C ARG A 83 5.14 17.82 2.96
N TYR A 84 5.89 18.04 1.88
CA TYR A 84 6.25 16.99 0.92
C TYR A 84 6.98 15.86 1.63
N GLU A 85 7.93 16.18 2.51
CA GLU A 85 8.68 15.18 3.26
C GLU A 85 7.78 14.39 4.24
N VAL A 86 6.81 15.03 4.91
CA VAL A 86 5.80 14.33 5.74
C VAL A 86 4.98 13.37 4.89
N ALA A 87 4.46 13.84 3.75
CA ALA A 87 3.65 13.03 2.86
C ALA A 87 4.45 11.84 2.29
N LEU A 88 5.70 12.07 1.88
CA LEU A 88 6.58 11.04 1.36
C LEU A 88 6.90 9.99 2.42
N ALA A 89 7.28 10.42 3.63
CA ALA A 89 7.56 9.50 4.73
C ALA A 89 6.32 8.63 5.06
N GLY A 90 5.13 9.24 5.10
CA GLY A 90 3.88 8.52 5.32
C GLY A 90 3.55 7.52 4.22
N TYR A 91 3.78 7.88 2.96
CA TYR A 91 3.61 6.94 1.86
C TYR A 91 4.58 5.75 1.97
N LEU A 92 5.85 6.01 2.26
CA LEU A 92 6.88 4.98 2.39
C LEU A 92 6.64 4.05 3.60
N SER A 93 6.02 4.55 4.66
CA SER A 93 5.62 3.76 5.83
C SER A 93 4.23 3.11 5.70
N GLN A 94 3.58 3.23 4.53
CA GLN A 94 2.25 2.68 4.23
C GLN A 94 1.07 3.37 4.95
N HIS A 95 1.29 4.54 5.54
CA HIS A 95 0.24 5.44 6.07
C HIS A 95 -0.35 6.28 4.92
N TYR A 96 -1.00 5.60 3.96
CA TYR A 96 -1.45 6.21 2.71
C TYR A 96 -2.54 7.27 2.90
N GLY A 97 -3.40 7.10 3.90
CA GLY A 97 -4.48 8.04 4.20
C GLY A 97 -3.92 9.37 4.70
N GLU A 98 -2.96 9.31 5.62
CA GLU A 98 -2.25 10.43 6.21
C GLU A 98 -1.38 11.13 5.17
N ALA A 99 -0.67 10.37 4.34
CA ALA A 99 0.10 10.91 3.21
C ALA A 99 -0.78 11.73 2.26
N HIS A 100 -1.93 11.17 1.86
CA HIS A 100 -2.89 11.86 1.02
C HIS A 100 -3.49 13.09 1.71
N GLY A 101 -3.82 12.99 3.00
CA GLY A 101 -4.28 14.13 3.81
C GLY A 101 -3.27 15.28 3.82
N GLN A 102 -1.98 14.97 3.98
CA GLN A 102 -0.91 15.98 3.95
C GLN A 102 -0.75 16.61 2.57
N ILE A 103 -0.91 15.85 1.48
CA ILE A 103 -0.91 16.40 0.12
C ILE A 103 -2.04 17.42 -0.04
N LEU A 104 -3.26 17.07 0.37
CA LEU A 104 -4.41 18.00 0.28
C LEU A 104 -4.19 19.27 1.11
N GLN A 105 -3.67 19.14 2.33
CA GLN A 105 -3.31 20.29 3.16
C GLN A 105 -2.25 21.16 2.49
N THR A 106 -1.24 20.55 1.86
CA THR A 106 -0.18 21.28 1.14
C THR A 106 -0.77 22.16 0.04
N ARG A 107 -1.70 21.61 -0.76
CA ARG A 107 -2.40 22.35 -1.81
C ARG A 107 -3.28 23.48 -1.27
N PHE A 108 -3.76 23.37 -0.04
CA PHE A 108 -4.58 24.40 0.60
C PHE A 108 -3.76 25.55 1.19
N TYR A 109 -2.65 25.25 1.86
CA TYR A 109 -1.86 26.26 2.58
C TYR A 109 -0.85 27.00 1.71
N ILE A 110 -0.32 26.36 0.67
CA ILE A 110 0.72 26.95 -0.19
C ILE A 110 0.07 27.75 -1.30
N ARG A 111 0.49 29.00 -1.47
CA ARG A 111 -0.07 29.93 -2.45
C ARG A 111 0.56 29.75 -3.81
N ASP A 112 1.85 29.43 -3.85
CA ASP A 112 2.58 29.16 -5.08
C ASP A 112 2.14 27.83 -5.71
N SER A 113 1.19 27.94 -6.64
CA SER A 113 0.67 26.80 -7.40
C SER A 113 1.69 26.12 -8.30
N THR A 114 2.87 26.72 -8.57
CA THR A 114 3.90 26.09 -9.40
C THR A 114 4.51 24.85 -8.71
N LEU A 115 4.55 24.86 -7.37
CA LEU A 115 5.06 23.76 -6.53
C LEU A 115 4.14 22.53 -6.52
N PHE A 116 2.86 22.72 -6.87
CA PHE A 116 1.86 21.65 -6.83
C PHE A 116 2.18 20.49 -7.78
N SER A 117 2.89 20.80 -8.87
CA SER A 117 3.27 19.82 -9.88
C SER A 117 4.11 18.66 -9.31
N GLY A 118 4.94 18.92 -8.30
CA GLY A 118 5.77 17.92 -7.64
C GLY A 118 5.01 16.96 -6.72
N LEU A 119 3.76 17.29 -6.36
CA LEU A 119 2.91 16.42 -5.51
C LEU A 119 2.17 15.37 -6.32
N ASP A 120 1.92 15.61 -7.61
CA ASP A 120 1.03 14.76 -8.42
C ASP A 120 1.49 13.29 -8.42
N VAL A 121 2.79 13.03 -8.54
CA VAL A 121 3.32 11.66 -8.52
C VAL A 121 2.99 10.96 -7.20
N LEU A 122 3.25 11.63 -6.09
CA LEU A 122 3.00 11.07 -4.76
C LEU A 122 1.51 10.87 -4.50
N GLU A 123 0.67 11.80 -4.97
CA GLU A 123 -0.79 11.73 -4.84
C GLU A 123 -1.39 10.61 -5.68
N ILE A 124 -0.96 10.44 -6.93
CA ILE A 124 -1.39 9.33 -7.78
C ILE A 124 -1.03 7.99 -7.11
N LEU A 125 0.19 7.87 -6.56
CA LEU A 125 0.61 6.68 -5.84
C LEU A 125 -0.23 6.43 -4.59
N ALA A 126 -0.50 7.45 -3.77
CA ALA A 126 -1.31 7.33 -2.57
C ALA A 126 -2.78 6.97 -2.89
N LEU A 127 -3.39 7.62 -3.89
CA LEU A 127 -4.76 7.33 -4.33
C LEU A 127 -4.92 5.88 -4.81
N ASN A 128 -3.93 5.34 -5.52
CA ASN A 128 -3.91 3.94 -5.96
C ASN A 128 -3.87 2.95 -4.78
N GLU A 129 -3.07 3.22 -3.76
CA GLU A 129 -3.02 2.36 -2.57
C GLU A 129 -4.33 2.44 -1.76
N LEU A 130 -4.99 3.59 -1.78
CA LEU A 130 -6.31 3.83 -1.16
C LEU A 130 -7.51 3.32 -1.97
N ASP A 131 -7.29 2.60 -3.08
CA ASP A 131 -8.35 2.15 -4.00
C ASP A 131 -9.20 3.29 -4.61
N ARG A 132 -8.70 4.53 -4.60
CA ARG A 132 -9.33 5.72 -5.20
C ARG A 132 -8.92 5.87 -6.66
N TRP A 133 -9.09 4.80 -7.42
CA TRP A 133 -8.56 4.65 -8.77
C TRP A 133 -9.12 5.64 -9.78
N VAL A 134 -10.38 6.05 -9.63
CA VAL A 134 -11.02 7.02 -10.54
C VAL A 134 -10.34 8.39 -10.40
N GLU A 135 -10.10 8.82 -9.17
CA GLU A 135 -9.42 10.09 -8.89
C GLU A 135 -7.96 10.04 -9.33
N SER A 136 -7.30 8.91 -9.05
CA SER A 136 -5.94 8.64 -9.53
C SER A 136 -5.84 8.74 -11.05
N LYS A 137 -6.79 8.15 -11.78
CA LYS A 137 -6.85 8.20 -13.25
C LYS A 137 -6.98 9.63 -13.77
N GLU A 138 -7.90 10.42 -13.20
CA GLU A 138 -8.10 11.81 -13.61
C GLU A 138 -6.87 12.68 -13.32
N LEU A 139 -6.23 12.48 -12.17
CA LEU A 139 -4.98 13.15 -11.83
C LEU A 139 -3.83 12.72 -12.76
N PHE A 140 -3.70 11.42 -13.04
CA PHE A 140 -2.72 10.89 -13.97
C PHE A 140 -2.88 11.49 -15.36
N LYS A 141 -4.12 11.61 -15.86
CA LYS A 141 -4.40 12.23 -17.16
C LYS A 141 -3.90 13.67 -17.23
N LYS A 142 -4.15 14.47 -16.18
CA LYS A 142 -3.65 15.84 -16.08
C LYS A 142 -2.13 15.88 -16.02
N TYR A 143 -1.53 15.01 -15.22
CA TYR A 143 -0.08 14.86 -15.12
C TYR A 143 0.56 14.49 -16.46
N ALA A 144 0.01 13.50 -17.18
CA ALA A 144 0.52 13.06 -18.47
C ALA A 144 0.44 14.17 -19.52
N ALA A 145 -0.70 14.88 -19.60
CA ALA A 145 -0.87 16.01 -20.51
C ALA A 145 0.11 17.15 -20.23
N ARG A 146 0.25 17.56 -18.95
CA ARG A 146 1.17 18.65 -18.56
C ARG A 146 2.62 18.33 -18.90
N ASN A 147 3.00 17.06 -18.79
CA ASN A 147 4.37 16.59 -19.03
C ASN A 147 4.58 16.03 -20.44
N GLN A 148 3.60 16.20 -21.36
CA GLN A 148 3.68 15.75 -22.75
C GLN A 148 4.03 14.24 -22.89
N LEU A 149 3.55 13.43 -21.94
CA LEU A 149 3.79 12.00 -21.93
C LEU A 149 2.82 11.32 -22.90
N ASN A 150 3.35 10.53 -23.83
CA ASN A 150 2.55 9.69 -24.71
C ASN A 150 2.14 8.39 -23.99
N ILE A 151 1.21 8.50 -23.05
CA ILE A 151 0.68 7.37 -22.26
C ILE A 151 -0.83 7.29 -22.49
N ASP A 152 -1.29 6.11 -22.87
CA ASP A 152 -2.72 5.81 -22.91
C ASP A 152 -3.23 5.53 -21.49
N THR A 153 -3.74 6.57 -20.83
CA THR A 153 -4.30 6.47 -19.48
C THR A 153 -5.58 5.61 -19.44
N GLU A 154 -6.35 5.54 -20.53
CA GLU A 154 -7.53 4.66 -20.60
C GLU A 154 -7.10 3.19 -20.59
N GLU A 155 -6.01 2.88 -21.29
CA GLU A 155 -5.42 1.55 -21.29
C GLU A 155 -4.85 1.17 -19.93
N LEU A 156 -4.07 2.07 -19.33
CA LEU A 156 -3.43 1.84 -18.03
C LEU A 156 -4.47 1.53 -16.93
N TYR A 157 -5.63 2.20 -16.98
CA TYR A 157 -6.72 2.01 -16.04
C TYR A 157 -7.86 1.12 -16.56
N ARG A 158 -7.64 0.36 -17.66
CA ARG A 158 -8.66 -0.52 -18.25
C ARG A 158 -9.22 -1.54 -17.25
N PHE A 159 -8.43 -1.93 -16.24
CA PHE A 159 -8.85 -2.86 -15.19
C PHE A 159 -10.08 -2.38 -14.41
N LEU A 160 -10.38 -1.08 -14.39
CA LEU A 160 -11.60 -0.55 -13.77
C LEU A 160 -12.89 -1.05 -14.42
N ARG A 161 -12.83 -1.48 -15.68
CA ARG A 161 -13.98 -2.10 -16.37
C ARG A 161 -14.30 -3.49 -15.81
N LYS A 162 -13.34 -4.14 -15.14
CA LYS A 162 -13.48 -5.49 -14.60
C LYS A 162 -13.89 -5.42 -13.14
N LYS A 163 -15.12 -5.86 -12.83
CA LYS A 163 -15.59 -5.96 -11.44
C LYS A 163 -14.71 -6.91 -10.62
N PRO A 164 -14.46 -6.60 -9.34
CA PRO A 164 -13.81 -7.53 -8.42
C PRO A 164 -14.65 -8.81 -8.29
N LYS A 165 -13.99 -9.91 -7.93
CA LYS A 165 -14.67 -11.16 -7.61
C LYS A 165 -15.42 -11.00 -6.29
N SER A 166 -16.65 -11.49 -6.16
CA SER A 166 -17.35 -11.47 -4.88
C SER A 166 -16.98 -12.73 -4.09
N PRO A 167 -16.43 -12.58 -2.86
CA PRO A 167 -16.14 -13.71 -1.97
C PRO A 167 -17.41 -14.51 -1.61
N GLU A 168 -18.51 -13.82 -1.34
CA GLU A 168 -19.79 -14.41 -0.98
C GLU A 168 -20.35 -15.22 -2.15
N LYS A 169 -20.24 -14.70 -3.37
CA LYS A 169 -20.63 -15.43 -4.58
C LYS A 169 -19.76 -16.66 -4.79
N ALA A 170 -18.45 -16.58 -4.54
CA ALA A 170 -17.55 -17.74 -4.64
C ALA A 170 -17.93 -18.83 -3.61
N GLN A 171 -18.25 -18.42 -2.39
CA GLN A 171 -18.73 -19.33 -1.35
C GLN A 171 -20.04 -20.01 -1.76
N LEU A 172 -21.05 -19.22 -2.15
CA LEU A 172 -22.37 -19.71 -2.56
C LEU A 172 -22.28 -20.69 -3.73
N LEU A 173 -21.47 -20.37 -4.74
CA LEU A 173 -21.26 -21.26 -5.88
C LEU A 173 -20.66 -22.60 -5.45
N SER A 174 -19.78 -22.62 -4.44
CA SER A 174 -19.21 -23.87 -3.91
C SER A 174 -20.20 -24.69 -3.10
N PHE A 175 -21.16 -24.04 -2.43
CA PHE A 175 -22.28 -24.75 -1.81
C PHE A 175 -23.20 -25.37 -2.87
N ILE A 176 -23.52 -24.63 -3.95
CA ILE A 176 -24.37 -25.16 -5.02
C ILE A 176 -23.68 -26.35 -5.71
N MET A 177 -22.42 -26.18 -6.08
CA MET A 177 -21.65 -27.21 -6.73
C MET A 177 -20.19 -27.18 -6.24
N PRO A 178 -19.72 -28.29 -5.66
CA PRO A 178 -18.32 -28.43 -5.25
C PRO A 178 -17.36 -28.03 -6.37
N GLY A 179 -16.31 -27.28 -6.05
CA GLY A 179 -15.30 -26.87 -7.04
C GLY A 179 -15.61 -25.58 -7.82
N VAL A 180 -16.90 -25.26 -8.02
CA VAL A 180 -17.30 -24.14 -8.92
C VAL A 180 -16.90 -22.79 -8.35
N GLY A 181 -16.98 -22.59 -7.03
CA GLY A 181 -16.53 -21.35 -6.43
C GLY A 181 -15.02 -21.14 -6.53
N GLN A 182 -14.21 -22.19 -6.36
CA GLN A 182 -12.76 -22.09 -6.58
C GLN A 182 -12.44 -21.76 -8.05
N MET A 183 -13.13 -22.38 -9.00
CA MET A 183 -13.01 -22.05 -10.43
C MET A 183 -13.39 -20.58 -10.69
N TYR A 184 -14.50 -20.10 -10.12
CA TYR A 184 -14.92 -18.70 -10.22
C TYR A 184 -13.88 -17.73 -9.65
N ALA A 185 -13.25 -18.08 -8.53
CA ALA A 185 -12.17 -17.33 -7.90
C ALA A 185 -10.88 -17.28 -8.75
N GLY A 186 -10.77 -18.12 -9.79
CA GLY A 186 -9.63 -18.18 -10.70
C GLY A 186 -8.69 -19.36 -10.45
N PHE A 187 -9.12 -20.35 -9.67
CA PHE A 187 -8.34 -21.51 -9.23
C PHE A 187 -8.98 -22.82 -9.73
N PRO A 188 -8.88 -23.12 -11.04
CA PRO A 188 -9.59 -24.25 -11.62
C PRO A 188 -9.04 -25.61 -11.17
N LYS A 189 -7.74 -25.72 -10.93
CA LYS A 189 -7.11 -26.97 -10.47
C LYS A 189 -7.60 -27.33 -9.06
N GLU A 190 -7.70 -26.33 -8.20
CA GLU A 190 -8.20 -26.43 -6.84
C GLU A 190 -9.69 -26.80 -6.83
N GLY A 191 -10.45 -26.28 -7.81
CA GLY A 191 -11.83 -26.70 -8.03
C GLY A 191 -11.95 -28.19 -8.34
N LEU A 192 -11.11 -28.71 -9.25
CA LEU A 192 -11.10 -30.15 -9.58
C LEU A 192 -10.71 -31.01 -8.37
N VAL A 193 -9.74 -30.58 -7.58
CA VAL A 193 -9.37 -31.27 -6.34
C VAL A 193 -10.56 -31.30 -5.36
N SER A 194 -11.29 -30.19 -5.22
CA SER A 194 -12.47 -30.12 -4.35
C SER A 194 -13.57 -31.08 -4.80
N VAL A 195 -13.84 -31.19 -6.10
CA VAL A 195 -14.78 -32.16 -6.65
C VAL A 195 -14.30 -33.57 -6.34
N GLY A 196 -13.04 -33.89 -6.66
CA GLY A 196 -12.47 -35.21 -6.43
C GLY A 196 -12.56 -35.67 -4.98
N LEU A 197 -12.20 -34.82 -4.02
CA LEU A 197 -12.27 -35.14 -2.59
C LEU A 197 -13.70 -35.45 -2.13
N GLN A 198 -14.68 -34.70 -2.60
CA GLN A 198 -16.08 -34.92 -2.23
C GLN A 198 -16.67 -36.14 -2.92
N THR A 199 -16.34 -36.38 -4.19
CA THR A 199 -16.72 -37.62 -4.90
C THR A 199 -16.10 -38.85 -4.23
N LEU A 200 -14.83 -38.78 -3.81
CA LEU A 200 -14.17 -39.87 -3.09
C LEU A 200 -14.83 -40.13 -1.73
N ALA A 201 -15.14 -39.08 -0.95
CA ALA A 201 -15.82 -39.23 0.34
C ALA A 201 -17.22 -39.84 0.19
N LEU A 202 -17.99 -39.38 -0.80
CA LEU A 202 -19.31 -39.91 -1.10
C LEU A 202 -19.22 -41.36 -1.58
N GLY A 203 -18.33 -41.66 -2.52
CA GLY A 203 -18.10 -43.00 -3.04
C GLY A 203 -17.65 -43.98 -1.96
N PHE A 204 -16.75 -43.54 -1.07
CA PHE A 204 -16.34 -44.30 0.11
C PHE A 204 -17.52 -44.64 1.02
N GLY A 205 -18.38 -43.66 1.30
CA GLY A 205 -19.59 -43.85 2.11
C GLY A 205 -20.55 -44.86 1.48
N VAL A 206 -20.89 -44.68 0.20
CA VAL A 206 -21.79 -45.58 -0.54
C VAL A 206 -21.25 -47.01 -0.59
N TYR A 207 -19.96 -47.17 -0.88
CA TYR A 207 -19.31 -48.48 -0.93
C TYR A 207 -19.41 -49.24 0.39
N HIS A 208 -19.18 -48.57 1.53
CA HIS A 208 -19.26 -49.21 2.85
C HIS A 208 -20.69 -49.52 3.27
N VAL A 209 -21.66 -48.67 2.94
CA VAL A 209 -23.08 -48.94 3.16
C VAL A 209 -23.53 -50.16 2.38
N TRP A 210 -23.10 -50.30 1.12
CA TRP A 210 -23.40 -51.47 0.27
C TRP A 210 -22.89 -52.78 0.89
N HIS A 211 -21.71 -52.75 1.51
CA HIS A 211 -21.10 -53.90 2.20
C HIS A 211 -21.58 -54.08 3.64
N ARG A 212 -22.70 -53.45 4.04
CA ARG A 212 -23.31 -53.52 5.37
C ARG A 212 -22.46 -52.94 6.52
N TYR A 213 -21.43 -52.15 6.21
CA TYR A 213 -20.64 -51.38 7.19
C TYR A 213 -21.25 -50.00 7.43
N TYR A 214 -22.49 -49.96 7.93
CA TYR A 214 -23.29 -48.73 8.04
C TYR A 214 -22.62 -47.65 8.90
N LEU A 215 -22.08 -48.02 10.06
CA LEU A 215 -21.45 -47.06 10.97
C LEU A 215 -20.23 -46.41 10.32
N ILE A 216 -19.34 -47.19 9.71
CA ILE A 216 -18.12 -46.70 9.06
C ILE A 216 -18.48 -45.86 7.82
N GLY A 217 -19.38 -46.36 6.97
CA GLY A 217 -19.82 -45.64 5.78
C GLY A 217 -20.47 -44.30 6.11
N PHE A 218 -21.30 -44.25 7.16
CA PHE A 218 -21.94 -43.01 7.60
C PHE A 218 -20.95 -42.06 8.26
N PHE A 219 -20.29 -42.45 9.36
CA PHE A 219 -19.45 -41.52 10.12
C PHE A 219 -18.23 -41.05 9.33
N THR A 220 -17.58 -41.94 8.59
CA THR A 220 -16.39 -41.58 7.81
C THR A 220 -16.77 -40.96 6.48
N GLY A 221 -17.66 -41.57 5.69
CA GLY A 221 -18.06 -41.05 4.38
C GLY A 221 -18.81 -39.73 4.49
N ALA A 222 -19.90 -39.69 5.26
CA ALA A 222 -20.69 -38.46 5.43
C ALA A 222 -19.92 -37.38 6.21
N GLY A 223 -19.14 -37.77 7.23
CA GLY A 223 -18.29 -36.84 7.98
C GLY A 223 -17.22 -36.18 7.12
N MET A 224 -16.50 -36.96 6.30
CA MET A 224 -15.52 -36.42 5.35
C MET A 224 -16.17 -35.57 4.27
N PHE A 225 -17.31 -36.02 3.71
CA PHE A 225 -18.05 -35.24 2.72
C PHE A 225 -18.45 -33.88 3.30
N GLN A 226 -19.04 -33.86 4.50
CA GLN A 226 -19.43 -32.63 5.19
C GLN A 226 -18.23 -31.70 5.42
N ALA A 227 -17.12 -32.24 5.93
CA ALA A 227 -15.91 -31.45 6.18
C ALA A 227 -15.35 -30.81 4.89
N PHE A 228 -15.24 -31.59 3.80
CA PHE A 228 -14.75 -31.09 2.52
C PHE A 228 -15.75 -30.14 1.82
N TYR A 229 -17.04 -30.34 2.03
CA TYR A 229 -18.09 -29.47 1.49
C TYR A 229 -18.04 -28.07 2.10
N PHE A 230 -18.14 -27.97 3.43
CA PHE A 230 -18.08 -26.67 4.12
C PHE A 230 -16.69 -26.02 4.03
N GLY A 231 -15.63 -26.82 4.19
CA GLY A 231 -14.26 -26.33 4.05
C GLY A 231 -13.95 -25.83 2.64
N GLY A 232 -14.45 -26.52 1.61
CA GLY A 232 -14.32 -26.12 0.21
C GLY A 232 -14.98 -24.77 -0.05
N ALA A 233 -16.19 -24.55 0.48
CA ALA A 233 -16.91 -23.29 0.32
C ALA A 233 -16.20 -22.11 1.01
N ARG A 234 -15.76 -22.27 2.26
CA ARG A 234 -14.99 -21.22 2.95
C ARG A 234 -13.66 -20.93 2.24
N ARG A 235 -13.01 -21.95 1.69
CA ARG A 235 -11.78 -21.78 0.92
C ARG A 235 -12.00 -20.99 -0.37
N ALA A 236 -13.14 -21.19 -1.06
CA ALA A 236 -13.47 -20.45 -2.28
C ALA A 236 -13.65 -18.93 -2.02
N GLU A 237 -14.24 -18.57 -0.88
CA GLU A 237 -14.35 -17.18 -0.41
C GLU A 237 -12.96 -16.53 -0.27
N LEU A 238 -12.06 -17.15 0.50
CA LEU A 238 -10.70 -16.68 0.72
C LEU A 238 -9.91 -16.57 -0.59
N MET A 239 -10.09 -17.52 -1.51
CA MET A 239 -9.47 -17.48 -2.83
C MET A 239 -9.94 -16.28 -3.67
N ALA A 240 -11.22 -15.92 -3.59
CA ALA A 240 -11.74 -14.75 -4.30
C ALA A 240 -11.15 -13.45 -3.75
N GLU A 241 -11.03 -13.32 -2.42
CA GLU A 241 -10.34 -12.21 -1.76
C GLU A 241 -8.87 -12.13 -2.20
N GLU A 242 -8.15 -13.25 -2.17
CA GLU A 242 -6.75 -13.32 -2.57
C GLU A 242 -6.57 -12.92 -4.03
N THR A 243 -7.43 -13.38 -4.93
CA THR A 243 -7.42 -12.99 -6.34
C THR A 243 -7.62 -11.48 -6.51
N ASN A 244 -8.54 -10.88 -5.76
CA ASN A 244 -8.75 -9.43 -5.81
C ASN A 244 -7.53 -8.67 -5.30
N ARG A 245 -6.96 -9.10 -4.16
CA ARG A 245 -5.74 -8.52 -3.60
C ARG A 245 -4.56 -8.60 -4.58
N LYS A 246 -4.35 -9.76 -5.21
CA LYS A 246 -3.30 -9.96 -6.23
C LYS A 246 -3.51 -9.04 -7.45
N ARG A 247 -4.76 -8.88 -7.89
CA ARG A 247 -5.08 -7.95 -8.99
C ARG A 247 -4.82 -6.50 -8.62
N LYS A 248 -5.25 -6.07 -7.44
CA LYS A 248 -4.95 -4.73 -6.90
C LYS A 248 -3.45 -4.46 -6.90
N ALA A 249 -2.67 -5.34 -6.26
CA ALA A 249 -1.21 -5.20 -6.18
C ALA A 249 -0.56 -5.13 -7.58
N LYS A 250 -0.98 -6.00 -8.51
CA LYS A 250 -0.49 -5.98 -9.89
C LYS A 250 -0.79 -4.66 -10.59
N ASN A 251 -2.02 -4.15 -10.47
CA ASN A 251 -2.42 -2.90 -11.11
C ASN A 251 -1.67 -1.69 -10.51
N ASN A 252 -1.54 -1.63 -9.17
CA ASN A 252 -0.73 -0.61 -8.47
C ASN A 252 0.71 -0.62 -8.94
N GLN A 253 1.30 -1.82 -9.05
CA GLN A 253 2.67 -1.98 -9.53
C GLN A 253 2.83 -1.49 -10.98
N GLN A 254 1.89 -1.82 -11.87
CA GLN A 254 1.92 -1.35 -13.26
C GLN A 254 1.91 0.19 -13.33
N ILE A 255 1.00 0.85 -12.61
CA ILE A 255 0.93 2.31 -12.61
C ILE A 255 2.20 2.92 -12.02
N ARG A 256 2.72 2.37 -10.92
CA ARG A 256 3.96 2.82 -10.29
C ARG A 256 5.16 2.72 -11.22
N MET A 257 5.30 1.63 -11.96
CA MET A 257 6.39 1.46 -12.94
C MET A 257 6.31 2.53 -14.02
N VAL A 258 5.14 2.74 -14.61
CA VAL A 258 4.94 3.76 -15.66
C VAL A 258 5.27 5.17 -15.14
N LEU A 259 4.86 5.52 -13.91
CA LEU A 259 5.20 6.80 -13.29
C LEU A 259 6.70 6.98 -13.09
N ILE A 260 7.36 5.99 -12.49
CA ILE A 260 8.80 6.07 -12.21
C ILE A 260 9.60 6.16 -13.52
N GLU A 261 9.23 5.39 -14.54
CA GLU A 261 9.85 5.49 -15.87
C GLU A 261 9.64 6.88 -16.50
N SER A 262 8.46 7.46 -16.32
CA SER A 262 8.15 8.80 -16.81
C SER A 262 8.98 9.88 -16.12
N GLU A 263 9.12 9.81 -14.79
CA GLU A 263 9.96 10.74 -14.02
C GLU A 263 11.45 10.60 -14.39
N ASN A 264 11.94 9.37 -14.55
CA ASN A 264 13.33 9.14 -14.96
C ASN A 264 13.67 9.68 -16.36
N LYS A 265 12.68 9.75 -17.26
CA LYS A 265 12.87 10.32 -18.61
C LYS A 265 12.90 11.85 -18.61
N LYS A 266 12.25 12.51 -17.64
CA LYS A 266 12.32 13.98 -17.49
C LYS A 266 13.66 14.47 -16.95
N GLY A 267 14.32 13.63 -16.15
CA GLY A 267 15.61 13.95 -15.55
C GLY A 267 16.82 13.74 -16.49
N LYS A 268 16.60 13.34 -17.74
CA LYS A 268 17.62 13.22 -18.79
C LYS A 268 17.39 14.29 -19.85
#